data_AF-A0A1W9NC25-F1
#
_entry.id   AF-A0A1W9NC25-F1
#
_cell.length_a   1.000
_cell.length_b   1.000
_cell.length_c   1.000
_cell.angle_alpha   90.00
_cell.angle_beta   90.00
_cell.angle_gamma   90.00
#
_symmetry.space_group_name_H-M   'P 1'
#
loop_
_entity.id
_entity.type
_entity.pdbx_description
1 polymer ?
#
loop_
_entity_poly.entity_id
_entity_poly.type
_entity_poly.pdbx_seq_one_letter_code
_entity_poly.pdbx_strand_id
1 'polypeptide(L)'
;MTGNCNRIYITALLIIGVLISCQTAKQPEAVIPEHSMPKEKPVPPQEPELEPFAANWAGTTWIIRDTDNTKTKPFPGYRGFHLGRGGNFFLINSDTAVGGTWSAKGSFLRLEILQGRPELPLSGSFQAFKENEDRPQKIRLVPEHKSLEQGIIFESAAAAIAMEENHWIPKQLSGSEHVLWPASREIHLILLPNGEGGLWAVGYGGENRFRGDVFLDEEQFKTGPLASTKRSGPFLDFETIYLQSISNTTHYIQVDKDVFFYHETKPLTAFRVQMFE
;
A
#
# COMPACT_ATOMS: atom_id res chain seq x y z
N MET A 1 10.18 -55.39 -33.22
CA MET A 1 11.09 -56.54 -33.44
C MET A 1 11.78 -56.84 -32.13
N THR A 2 11.38 -57.95 -31.54
CA THR A 2 11.81 -58.52 -30.26
C THR A 2 12.96 -59.51 -30.48
N GLY A 3 13.84 -59.65 -29.49
CA GLY A 3 14.87 -60.70 -29.40
C GLY A 3 16.01 -60.21 -28.50
N ASN A 4 16.67 -60.98 -27.64
CA ASN A 4 16.62 -62.38 -27.19
C ASN A 4 17.27 -62.34 -25.78
N CYS A 5 16.71 -62.94 -24.74
CA CYS A 5 16.80 -64.36 -24.34
C CYS A 5 18.14 -64.82 -23.71
N ASN A 6 18.01 -65.27 -22.44
CA ASN A 6 18.75 -66.31 -21.71
C ASN A 6 20.21 -66.11 -21.22
N ARG A 7 20.39 -66.24 -19.89
CA ARG A 7 21.07 -67.40 -19.29
C ARG A 7 20.80 -67.56 -17.78
N ILE A 8 20.35 -68.77 -17.44
CA ILE A 8 20.27 -69.43 -16.12
C ILE A 8 21.66 -70.00 -15.78
N TYR A 9 22.05 -70.12 -14.49
CA TYR A 9 22.76 -71.28 -13.87
C TYR A 9 22.89 -71.02 -12.33
N ILE A 10 22.12 -71.70 -11.47
CA ILE A 10 22.43 -72.92 -10.66
C ILE A 10 23.37 -72.70 -9.43
N THR A 11 22.74 -72.71 -8.25
CA THR A 11 22.97 -73.57 -7.05
C THR A 11 24.39 -73.88 -6.55
N ALA A 12 24.63 -73.65 -5.25
CA ALA A 12 25.35 -74.59 -4.38
C ALA A 12 25.07 -74.33 -2.87
N LEU A 13 24.97 -75.43 -2.13
CA LEU A 13 24.53 -75.62 -0.75
C LEU A 13 25.67 -76.34 0.01
N LEU A 14 25.99 -75.96 1.25
CA LEU A 14 26.88 -76.70 2.21
C LEU A 14 26.82 -75.96 3.56
N ILE A 15 26.02 -76.35 4.57
CA ILE A 15 26.06 -77.47 5.57
C ILE A 15 27.28 -77.44 6.52
N ILE A 16 26.95 -77.69 7.80
CA ILE A 16 27.74 -78.19 8.96
C ILE A 16 28.29 -77.06 9.86
N GLY A 17 28.01 -76.94 11.16
CA GLY A 17 27.33 -77.77 12.16
C GLY A 17 28.07 -77.71 13.52
N VAL A 18 27.38 -78.08 14.62
CA VAL A 18 27.90 -78.56 15.94
C VAL A 18 28.30 -77.50 17.00
N LEU A 19 27.97 -77.58 18.31
CA LEU A 19 27.02 -78.33 19.18
C LEU A 19 26.95 -77.62 20.58
N ILE A 20 25.77 -77.69 21.21
CA ILE A 20 25.45 -77.96 22.64
C ILE A 20 26.11 -77.13 23.78
N SER A 21 25.28 -76.45 24.58
CA SER A 21 25.22 -76.69 26.04
C SER A 21 23.84 -76.36 26.63
N CYS A 22 23.26 -77.33 27.34
CA CYS A 22 22.08 -77.21 28.20
C CYS A 22 22.34 -76.33 29.43
N GLN A 23 21.31 -75.63 29.92
CA GLN A 23 20.81 -75.82 31.29
C GLN A 23 19.46 -75.10 31.51
N THR A 24 18.63 -75.76 32.31
CA THR A 24 17.20 -75.52 32.54
C THR A 24 16.96 -74.54 33.70
N ALA A 25 15.90 -73.75 33.54
CA ALA A 25 15.00 -73.18 34.55
C ALA A 25 15.51 -72.15 35.57
N LYS A 26 14.95 -70.93 35.48
CA LYS A 26 14.18 -70.26 36.54
C LYS A 26 13.34 -69.12 35.92
N GLN A 27 12.03 -69.21 36.04
CA GLN A 27 11.08 -68.09 35.89
C GLN A 27 10.89 -67.51 37.31
N PRO A 28 11.03 -66.20 37.53
CA PRO A 28 9.93 -65.22 37.40
C PRO A 28 10.42 -63.94 36.68
N GLU A 29 9.63 -63.09 36.06
CA GLU A 29 8.55 -62.27 36.61
C GLU A 29 7.87 -61.59 35.39
N ALA A 30 6.57 -61.38 35.43
CA ALA A 30 5.83 -60.80 34.30
C ALA A 30 6.19 -59.31 34.10
N VAL A 31 6.72 -58.98 32.92
CA VAL A 31 6.81 -57.59 32.42
C VAL A 31 5.95 -57.49 31.16
N ILE A 32 4.84 -56.76 31.26
CA ILE A 32 3.95 -56.35 30.17
C ILE A 32 4.59 -55.12 29.48
N PRO A 33 4.45 -54.94 28.16
CA PRO A 33 5.54 -54.57 27.26
C PRO A 33 5.74 -53.06 27.10
N GLU A 34 7.00 -52.65 26.88
CA GLU A 34 7.31 -51.36 26.27
C GLU A 34 6.80 -51.38 24.81
N HIS A 35 5.63 -50.78 24.59
CA HIS A 35 5.23 -50.33 23.28
C HIS A 35 6.25 -49.27 22.81
N SER A 36 7.12 -49.67 21.90
CA SER A 36 7.93 -48.77 21.09
C SER A 36 7.00 -47.78 20.39
N MET A 37 6.98 -46.53 20.87
CA MET A 37 6.28 -45.45 20.20
C MET A 37 6.81 -45.30 18.77
N PRO A 38 5.94 -45.07 17.76
CA PRO A 38 6.39 -44.73 16.43
C PRO A 38 7.22 -43.45 16.53
N LYS A 39 8.41 -43.43 15.93
CA LYS A 39 9.18 -42.20 15.75
C LYS A 39 8.29 -41.17 15.06
N GLU A 40 7.87 -40.17 15.81
CA GLU A 40 7.09 -39.04 15.33
C GLU A 40 7.89 -38.38 14.20
N LYS A 41 7.31 -38.32 13.00
CA LYS A 41 7.91 -37.56 11.89
C LYS A 41 8.03 -36.11 12.36
N PRO A 42 9.14 -35.42 12.09
CA PRO A 42 9.22 -33.98 12.35
C PRO A 42 8.04 -33.30 11.69
N VAL A 43 7.20 -32.65 12.50
CA VAL A 43 6.14 -31.78 12.00
C VAL A 43 6.85 -30.70 11.16
N PRO A 44 6.48 -30.52 9.88
CA PRO A 44 7.00 -29.41 9.10
C PRO A 44 6.79 -28.11 9.88
N PRO A 45 7.72 -27.14 9.83
CA PRO A 45 7.50 -25.83 10.43
C PRO A 45 6.13 -25.32 9.96
N GLN A 46 5.18 -25.14 10.88
CA GLN A 46 3.92 -24.50 10.54
C GLN A 46 4.27 -23.09 10.06
N GLU A 47 3.93 -22.77 8.82
CA GLU A 47 3.94 -21.38 8.38
C GLU A 47 3.09 -20.57 9.36
N PRO A 48 3.56 -19.39 9.81
CA PRO A 48 2.81 -18.58 10.75
C PRO A 48 1.41 -18.31 10.18
N GLU A 49 0.39 -18.75 10.91
CA GLU A 49 -1.01 -18.54 10.55
C GLU A 49 -1.27 -17.03 10.55
N LEU A 50 -1.59 -16.48 9.39
CA LEU A 50 -1.82 -15.05 9.23
C LEU A 50 -3.11 -14.65 9.95
N GLU A 51 -3.01 -13.75 10.93
CA GLU A 51 -4.17 -13.27 11.68
C GLU A 51 -5.03 -12.33 10.82
N PRO A 52 -6.37 -12.52 10.79
CA PRO A 52 -7.27 -11.61 10.09
C PRO A 52 -7.14 -10.18 10.62
N PHE A 53 -7.01 -9.21 9.73
CA PHE A 53 -6.92 -7.81 10.11
C PHE A 53 -8.32 -7.26 10.47
N ALA A 54 -8.53 -6.95 11.75
CA ALA A 54 -9.74 -6.29 12.25
C ALA A 54 -9.38 -4.91 12.81
N ALA A 55 -9.21 -3.91 11.93
CA ALA A 55 -8.95 -2.54 12.36
C ALA A 55 -10.00 -1.55 11.84
N ASN A 56 -9.92 -0.32 12.36
CA ASN A 56 -10.67 0.80 11.81
C ASN A 56 -10.08 1.17 10.44
N TRP A 57 -10.75 0.74 9.38
CA TRP A 57 -10.38 1.05 8.00
C TRP A 57 -10.52 2.54 7.66
N ALA A 58 -11.47 3.23 8.27
CA ALA A 58 -11.83 4.60 7.91
C ALA A 58 -10.73 5.60 8.30
N GLY A 59 -10.37 6.46 7.36
CA GLY A 59 -9.31 7.46 7.48
C GLY A 59 -7.91 6.86 7.50
N THR A 60 -7.71 5.67 6.92
CA THR A 60 -6.38 5.02 6.88
C THR A 60 -5.79 5.05 5.48
N THR A 61 -4.47 5.27 5.43
CA THR A 61 -3.68 5.29 4.19
C THR A 61 -2.74 4.09 4.17
N TRP A 62 -2.68 3.42 3.01
CA TRP A 62 -1.90 2.21 2.79
C TRP A 62 -1.05 2.38 1.53
N ILE A 63 0.27 2.25 1.67
CA ILE A 63 1.22 2.50 0.58
C ILE A 63 2.17 1.32 0.36
N ILE A 64 2.78 1.32 -0.82
CA ILE A 64 3.93 0.51 -1.18
C ILE A 64 5.01 1.50 -1.61
N ARG A 65 6.16 1.46 -0.93
CA ARG A 65 7.31 2.29 -1.29
C ARG A 65 8.05 1.67 -2.47
N ASP A 66 8.49 2.51 -3.41
CA ASP A 66 9.27 2.05 -4.55
C ASP A 66 10.67 1.62 -4.08
N THR A 67 10.91 0.32 -4.10
CA THR A 67 12.18 -0.31 -3.68
C THR A 67 13.30 -0.15 -4.72
N ASP A 68 12.96 0.13 -5.96
CA ASP A 68 13.95 0.17 -7.05
C ASP A 68 14.78 1.44 -7.04
N ASN A 69 16.10 1.32 -7.06
CA ASN A 69 17.04 2.44 -7.11
C ASN A 69 17.19 3.01 -8.54
N THR A 70 16.11 3.01 -9.32
CA THR A 70 16.10 3.57 -10.67
C THR A 70 16.26 5.08 -10.60
N LYS A 71 17.01 5.67 -11.55
CA LYS A 71 17.31 7.11 -11.59
C LYS A 71 16.07 8.00 -11.77
N THR A 72 14.93 7.41 -12.15
CA THR A 72 13.66 8.11 -12.37
C THR A 72 12.55 7.37 -11.62
N LYS A 73 12.34 7.73 -10.35
CA LYS A 73 11.17 7.30 -9.59
C LYS A 73 9.99 8.21 -9.93
N PRO A 74 8.77 7.68 -10.17
CA PRO A 74 7.59 8.53 -10.21
C PRO A 74 7.46 9.23 -8.86
N PHE A 75 7.21 10.55 -8.86
CA PHE A 75 6.87 11.26 -7.63
C PHE A 75 5.63 10.60 -7.01
N PRO A 76 5.57 10.33 -5.70
CA PRO A 76 6.53 10.70 -4.64
C PRO A 76 7.61 9.64 -4.29
N GLY A 77 7.66 8.49 -4.96
CA GLY A 77 8.47 7.32 -4.59
C GLY A 77 7.68 6.26 -3.80
N TYR A 78 6.36 6.34 -3.84
CA TYR A 78 5.42 5.33 -3.37
C TYR A 78 4.09 5.46 -4.12
N ARG A 79 3.27 4.42 -4.02
CA ARG A 79 1.90 4.37 -4.54
C ARG A 79 1.00 3.65 -3.55
N GLY A 80 -0.30 3.85 -3.62
CA GLY A 80 -1.19 3.24 -2.65
C GLY A 80 -2.62 3.71 -2.75
N PHE A 81 -3.30 3.69 -1.62
CA PHE A 81 -4.67 4.14 -1.52
C PHE A 81 -5.00 4.67 -0.13
N HIS A 82 -6.08 5.44 -0.06
CA HIS A 82 -6.65 5.94 1.17
C HIS A 82 -8.15 5.59 1.23
N LEU A 83 -8.59 5.14 2.40
CA LEU A 83 -9.96 4.76 2.68
C LEU A 83 -10.64 5.88 3.46
N GLY A 84 -11.24 6.84 2.75
CA GLY A 84 -11.81 8.03 3.38
C GLY A 84 -12.99 7.70 4.29
N ARG A 85 -13.16 8.47 5.37
CA ARG A 85 -14.20 8.24 6.38
C ARG A 85 -15.62 8.23 5.82
N GLY A 86 -15.86 8.99 4.75
CA GLY A 86 -17.14 9.03 4.03
C GLY A 86 -17.42 7.85 3.09
N GLY A 87 -16.56 6.83 3.05
CA GLY A 87 -16.67 5.70 2.11
C GLY A 87 -16.03 5.96 0.74
N ASN A 88 -15.40 7.12 0.54
CA ASN A 88 -14.67 7.46 -0.68
C ASN A 88 -13.34 6.71 -0.76
N PHE A 89 -13.06 6.10 -1.90
CA PHE A 89 -11.82 5.38 -2.16
C PHE A 89 -10.89 6.25 -3.02
N PHE A 90 -9.73 6.60 -2.48
CA PHE A 90 -8.77 7.45 -3.17
C PHE A 90 -7.53 6.65 -3.56
N LEU A 91 -7.06 6.82 -4.79
CA LEU A 91 -5.81 6.24 -5.26
C LEU A 91 -4.69 7.26 -5.14
N ILE A 92 -3.56 6.83 -4.59
CA ILE A 92 -2.39 7.67 -4.38
C ILE A 92 -1.36 7.34 -5.45
N ASN A 93 -0.94 8.37 -6.19
CA ASN A 93 0.02 8.25 -7.29
C ASN A 93 -0.41 7.19 -8.33
N SER A 94 -1.66 7.30 -8.80
CA SER A 94 -2.24 6.47 -9.86
C SER A 94 -2.84 7.40 -10.92
N ASP A 95 -2.06 7.76 -11.93
CA ASP A 95 -2.41 8.72 -12.98
C ASP A 95 -3.48 8.20 -13.96
N THR A 96 -3.61 6.88 -14.11
CA THR A 96 -4.53 6.26 -15.06
C THR A 96 -5.88 5.83 -14.48
N ALA A 97 -6.13 6.03 -13.17
CA ALA A 97 -7.33 5.49 -12.53
C ALA A 97 -7.92 6.43 -11.47
N VAL A 98 -9.23 6.30 -11.29
CA VAL A 98 -10.01 7.07 -10.31
C VAL A 98 -10.73 6.08 -9.41
N GLY A 99 -10.48 6.16 -8.10
CA GLY A 99 -11.19 5.36 -7.11
C GLY A 99 -12.65 5.78 -6.98
N GLY A 100 -13.49 4.89 -6.47
CA GLY A 100 -14.91 5.16 -6.24
C GLY A 100 -15.24 5.05 -4.78
N THR A 101 -15.82 3.92 -4.41
CA THR A 101 -16.23 3.64 -3.03
C THR A 101 -15.42 2.50 -2.43
N TRP A 102 -15.38 2.47 -1.10
CA TRP A 102 -14.94 1.31 -0.35
C TRP A 102 -15.96 0.90 0.69
N SER A 103 -15.93 -0.37 1.07
CA SER A 103 -16.68 -0.88 2.22
C SER A 103 -15.93 -2.04 2.87
N ALA A 104 -16.16 -2.28 4.15
CA ALA A 104 -15.54 -3.38 4.86
C ALA A 104 -16.51 -4.11 5.78
N LYS A 105 -16.29 -5.42 5.94
CA LYS A 105 -16.98 -6.28 6.91
C LYS A 105 -15.93 -7.17 7.59
N GLY A 106 -15.50 -6.76 8.78
CA GLY A 106 -14.37 -7.41 9.46
C GLY A 106 -13.08 -7.24 8.66
N SER A 107 -12.44 -8.35 8.31
CA SER A 107 -11.23 -8.40 7.49
C SER A 107 -11.49 -8.39 5.98
N PHE A 108 -12.75 -8.38 5.55
CA PHE A 108 -13.08 -8.29 4.13
C PHE A 108 -13.25 -6.83 3.71
N LEU A 109 -12.51 -6.43 2.68
CA LEU A 109 -12.50 -5.09 2.10
C LEU A 109 -12.97 -5.18 0.64
N ARG A 110 -13.90 -4.32 0.24
CA ARG A 110 -14.34 -4.18 -1.15
C ARG A 110 -13.97 -2.80 -1.66
N LEU A 111 -13.30 -2.76 -2.80
CA LEU A 111 -12.78 -1.55 -3.45
C LEU A 111 -13.34 -1.41 -4.86
N GLU A 112 -13.90 -0.24 -5.17
CA GLU A 112 -14.50 0.05 -6.48
C GLU A 112 -13.70 1.13 -7.22
N ILE A 113 -13.48 0.91 -8.52
CA ILE A 113 -12.80 1.85 -9.42
C ILE A 113 -13.86 2.45 -10.34
N LEU A 114 -13.92 3.79 -10.42
CA LEU A 114 -14.86 4.48 -11.30
C LEU A 114 -14.37 4.53 -12.74
N GLN A 115 -13.07 4.76 -12.92
CA GLN A 115 -12.48 4.96 -14.23
C GLN A 115 -11.07 4.39 -14.30
N GLY A 116 -10.73 3.87 -15.47
CA GLY A 116 -9.37 3.45 -15.80
C GLY A 116 -8.98 2.13 -15.17
N ARG A 117 -7.68 1.83 -15.20
CA ARG A 117 -7.12 0.60 -14.65
C ARG A 117 -5.91 0.95 -13.78
N PRO A 118 -6.02 0.83 -12.45
CA PRO A 118 -4.88 1.11 -11.58
C PRO A 118 -3.75 0.13 -11.87
N GLU A 119 -2.52 0.59 -11.70
CA GLU A 119 -1.33 -0.27 -11.83
C GLU A 119 -1.36 -1.42 -10.83
N LEU A 120 -1.81 -1.12 -9.60
CA LEU A 120 -2.08 -2.11 -8.57
C LEU A 120 -3.48 -2.69 -8.77
N PRO A 121 -3.68 -4.01 -8.63
CA PRO A 121 -4.99 -4.65 -8.76
C PRO A 121 -5.87 -4.37 -7.53
N LEU A 122 -6.30 -3.11 -7.37
CA LEU A 122 -7.06 -2.57 -6.24
C LEU A 122 -8.56 -2.49 -6.54
N SER A 123 -9.10 -3.47 -7.25
CA SER A 123 -10.53 -3.54 -7.59
C SER A 123 -11.09 -4.90 -7.23
N GLY A 124 -12.28 -4.91 -6.61
CA GLY A 124 -12.97 -6.12 -6.17
C GLY A 124 -12.90 -6.34 -4.66
N SER A 125 -13.06 -7.60 -4.26
CA SER A 125 -13.06 -8.03 -2.86
C SER A 125 -11.70 -8.59 -2.44
N PHE A 126 -11.27 -8.23 -1.24
CA PHE A 126 -10.02 -8.64 -0.64
C PHE A 126 -10.24 -9.14 0.78
N GLN A 127 -9.51 -10.16 1.17
CA GLN A 127 -9.30 -10.51 2.56
C GLN A 127 -7.99 -9.89 3.04
N ALA A 128 -8.05 -9.20 4.17
CA ALA A 128 -6.92 -8.52 4.77
C ALA A 128 -6.35 -9.32 5.94
N PHE A 129 -5.04 -9.45 5.94
CA PHE A 129 -4.28 -10.11 6.98
C PHE A 129 -3.28 -9.14 7.58
N LYS A 130 -3.06 -9.25 8.89
CA LYS A 130 -2.07 -8.46 9.60
C LYS A 130 -0.71 -9.14 9.49
N GLU A 131 0.32 -8.38 9.14
CA GLU A 131 1.70 -8.89 9.02
C GLU A 131 2.56 -8.57 10.24
N ASN A 132 2.28 -7.47 10.95
CA ASN A 132 2.99 -7.09 12.16
C ASN A 132 2.07 -6.33 13.14
N GLU A 133 2.50 -6.33 14.41
CA GLU A 133 1.93 -5.47 15.46
C GLU A 133 2.57 -4.07 15.49
N ASP A 134 3.79 -3.97 14.97
CA ASP A 134 4.60 -2.75 15.05
C ASP A 134 4.15 -1.65 14.08
N ARG A 135 4.56 -0.42 14.38
CA ARG A 135 4.41 0.71 13.46
C ARG A 135 5.65 0.87 12.56
N PRO A 136 5.48 1.16 11.26
CA PRO A 136 4.20 1.20 10.52
C PRO A 136 3.55 -0.18 10.44
N GLN A 137 2.22 -0.21 10.58
CA GLN A 137 1.44 -1.45 10.46
C GLN A 137 1.52 -1.95 9.03
N LYS A 138 1.61 -3.25 8.85
CA LYS A 138 1.65 -3.90 7.54
C LYS A 138 0.44 -4.81 7.40
N ILE A 139 -0.22 -4.70 6.26
CA ILE A 139 -1.33 -5.57 5.89
C ILE A 139 -1.02 -6.26 4.58
N ARG A 140 -1.50 -7.49 4.44
CA ARG A 140 -1.55 -8.21 3.17
C ARG A 140 -2.98 -8.26 2.68
N LEU A 141 -3.23 -7.70 1.50
CA LEU A 141 -4.50 -7.82 0.80
C LEU A 141 -4.46 -8.98 -0.18
N VAL A 142 -5.28 -9.99 0.04
CA VAL A 142 -5.42 -11.17 -0.82
C VAL A 142 -6.76 -11.08 -1.57
N PRO A 143 -6.76 -11.03 -2.92
CA PRO A 143 -8.01 -11.02 -3.68
C PRO A 143 -8.83 -12.29 -3.43
N GLU A 144 -10.14 -12.15 -3.22
CA GLU A 144 -11.04 -13.28 -2.90
C GLU A 144 -10.99 -14.41 -3.94
N HIS A 145 -10.70 -14.07 -5.20
CA HIS A 145 -10.68 -15.01 -6.33
C HIS A 145 -9.33 -15.72 -6.52
N LYS A 146 -8.32 -15.47 -5.66
CA LYS A 146 -6.98 -16.06 -5.76
C LYS A 146 -6.63 -16.77 -4.45
N SER A 147 -6.05 -17.97 -4.54
CA SER A 147 -5.56 -18.71 -3.38
C SER A 147 -4.46 -17.92 -2.64
N LEU A 148 -4.33 -18.19 -1.34
CA LEU A 148 -3.57 -17.50 -0.28
C LEU A 148 -2.13 -17.00 -0.57
N GLU A 149 -1.53 -17.30 -1.72
CA GLU A 149 -0.06 -17.22 -1.90
C GLU A 149 0.46 -15.94 -2.59
N GLN A 150 -0.37 -15.01 -3.08
CA GLN A 150 0.13 -13.83 -3.82
C GLN A 150 -0.60 -12.52 -3.48
N GLY A 151 -0.89 -12.29 -2.19
CA GLY A 151 -1.40 -11.00 -1.73
C GLY A 151 -0.40 -9.86 -1.91
N ILE A 152 -0.88 -8.63 -1.78
CA ILE A 152 -0.05 -7.42 -1.87
C ILE A 152 0.13 -6.87 -0.46
N ILE A 153 1.39 -6.66 -0.06
CA ILE A 153 1.72 -6.10 1.23
C ILE A 153 1.76 -4.57 1.12
N PHE A 154 0.98 -3.92 1.97
CA PHE A 154 0.97 -2.47 2.16
C PHE A 154 1.45 -2.14 3.56
N GLU A 155 2.03 -0.95 3.71
CA GLU A 155 2.31 -0.36 5.01
C GLU A 155 1.40 0.84 5.27
N SER A 156 0.98 1.01 6.52
CA SER A 156 0.21 2.16 6.96
C SER A 156 1.09 3.40 6.87
N ALA A 157 0.54 4.49 6.35
CA ALA A 157 1.23 5.77 6.31
C ALA A 157 0.38 6.88 6.92
N ALA A 158 1.05 7.90 7.44
CA ALA A 158 0.43 9.04 8.09
C ALA A 158 1.15 10.33 7.66
N ALA A 159 0.52 11.47 7.92
CA ALA A 159 1.17 12.76 7.77
C ALA A 159 2.37 12.88 8.73
N ALA A 160 3.49 13.40 8.25
CA ALA A 160 4.64 13.73 9.09
C ALA A 160 4.72 15.22 9.42
N ILE A 161 3.96 16.07 8.72
CA ILE A 161 4.05 17.53 8.75
C ILE A 161 2.64 18.13 8.73
N ALA A 162 2.43 19.19 9.51
CA ALA A 162 1.18 19.94 9.54
C ALA A 162 0.92 20.65 8.20
N MET A 163 -0.34 20.85 7.84
CA MET A 163 -0.71 21.56 6.61
C MET A 163 -0.37 23.06 6.69
N GLU A 164 -0.56 23.63 7.87
CA GLU A 164 -0.38 25.04 8.18
C GLU A 164 1.10 25.44 8.20
N GLU A 165 1.36 26.70 7.84
CA GLU A 165 2.66 27.36 7.97
C GLU A 165 3.83 26.65 7.27
N ASN A 166 3.51 25.78 6.30
CA ASN A 166 4.48 25.04 5.50
C ASN A 166 4.43 25.44 4.03
N HIS A 167 5.58 25.32 3.36
CA HIS A 167 5.74 25.63 1.94
C HIS A 167 5.48 24.40 1.07
N TRP A 168 4.32 24.35 0.43
CA TRP A 168 3.91 23.23 -0.41
C TRP A 168 4.21 23.51 -1.88
N ILE A 169 5.16 22.75 -2.44
CA ILE A 169 5.61 22.91 -3.82
C ILE A 169 4.88 21.88 -4.71
N PRO A 170 4.15 22.28 -5.76
CA PRO A 170 3.48 21.34 -6.63
C PRO A 170 4.51 20.51 -7.40
N LYS A 171 4.24 19.21 -7.49
CA LYS A 171 5.07 18.21 -8.19
C LYS A 171 4.31 17.52 -9.31
N GLN A 172 2.99 17.46 -9.21
CA GLN A 172 2.08 16.98 -10.25
C GLN A 172 0.87 17.90 -10.33
N LEU A 173 0.38 18.18 -11.53
CA LEU A 173 -0.82 18.96 -11.79
C LEU A 173 -1.55 18.33 -12.99
N SER A 174 -2.77 17.85 -12.76
CA SER A 174 -3.58 17.17 -13.78
C SER A 174 -4.06 18.17 -14.82
N GLY A 175 -4.00 17.81 -16.11
CA GLY A 175 -4.38 18.72 -17.21
C GLY A 175 -3.28 19.70 -17.62
N SER A 176 -2.06 19.56 -17.07
CA SER A 176 -0.92 20.43 -17.38
C SER A 176 0.05 19.84 -18.41
N GLU A 177 -0.35 18.79 -19.13
CA GLU A 177 0.51 18.02 -20.04
C GLU A 177 1.03 18.85 -21.23
N HIS A 178 0.34 19.96 -21.54
CA HIS A 178 0.61 20.80 -22.70
C HIS A 178 0.93 22.26 -22.35
N VAL A 179 1.14 22.57 -21.06
CA VAL A 179 1.49 23.92 -20.62
C VAL A 179 2.92 24.00 -20.13
N LEU A 180 3.49 25.20 -20.20
CA LEU A 180 4.83 25.45 -19.73
C LEU A 180 4.85 25.56 -18.20
N TRP A 181 5.57 24.64 -17.55
CA TRP A 181 5.82 24.72 -16.11
C TRP A 181 6.86 25.80 -15.79
N PRO A 182 6.63 26.64 -14.75
CA PRO A 182 7.59 27.64 -14.33
C PRO A 182 8.86 26.98 -13.73
N ALA A 183 9.96 26.98 -14.49
CA ALA A 183 11.23 26.41 -14.01
C ALA A 183 12.09 27.44 -13.24
N SER A 184 11.91 28.73 -13.52
CA SER A 184 12.73 29.82 -12.97
C SER A 184 12.10 30.54 -11.76
N ARG A 185 10.91 30.12 -11.35
CA ARG A 185 10.17 30.71 -10.22
C ARG A 185 9.56 29.60 -9.40
N GLU A 186 9.63 29.74 -8.09
CA GLU A 186 9.06 28.76 -7.17
C GLU A 186 7.55 28.96 -7.06
N ILE A 187 6.81 27.99 -7.59
CA ILE A 187 5.36 27.87 -7.40
C ILE A 187 5.13 27.23 -6.04
N HIS A 188 4.25 27.82 -5.24
CA HIS A 188 4.00 27.34 -3.88
C HIS A 188 2.60 27.70 -3.39
N LEU A 189 2.14 26.89 -2.44
CA LEU A 189 0.97 27.10 -1.59
C LEU A 189 1.44 27.14 -0.13
N ILE A 190 0.95 28.09 0.64
CA ILE A 190 1.12 28.17 2.09
C ILE A 190 -0.26 28.40 2.70
N LEU A 191 -0.58 27.67 3.77
CA LEU A 191 -1.78 27.91 4.56
C LEU A 191 -1.40 28.71 5.81
N LEU A 192 -1.95 29.91 5.96
CA LEU A 192 -1.63 30.80 7.08
C LEU A 192 -2.87 31.09 7.94
N PRO A 193 -2.75 31.22 9.26
CA PRO A 193 -3.84 31.72 10.10
C PRO A 193 -4.37 33.07 9.60
N ASN A 194 -5.69 33.18 9.48
CA ASN A 194 -6.34 34.42 9.01
C ASN A 194 -6.62 35.44 10.14
N GLY A 195 -6.34 35.09 11.40
CA GLY A 195 -6.60 35.93 12.58
C GLY A 195 -8.04 35.88 13.10
N GLU A 196 -8.96 35.21 12.40
CA GLU A 196 -10.38 35.04 12.74
C GLU A 196 -10.74 33.58 13.08
N GLY A 197 -9.74 32.74 13.32
CA GLY A 197 -9.92 31.31 13.61
C GLY A 197 -10.03 30.41 12.38
N GLY A 198 -9.71 30.93 11.18
CA GLY A 198 -9.61 30.16 9.94
C GLY A 198 -8.23 30.27 9.28
N LEU A 199 -8.14 29.82 8.03
CA LEU A 199 -6.91 29.81 7.25
C LEU A 199 -7.05 30.58 5.94
N TRP A 200 -5.96 31.17 5.47
CA TRP A 200 -5.80 31.64 4.10
C TRP A 200 -4.89 30.69 3.33
N ALA A 201 -5.32 30.28 2.13
CA ALA A 201 -4.41 29.82 1.10
C ALA A 201 -3.76 31.05 0.49
N VAL A 202 -2.44 31.14 0.56
CA VAL A 202 -1.64 32.15 -0.13
C VAL A 202 -0.55 31.48 -0.94
N GLY A 203 -0.09 32.16 -1.99
CA GLY A 203 1.04 31.62 -2.72
C GLY A 203 1.33 32.34 -4.03
N TYR A 204 2.11 31.66 -4.86
CA TYR A 204 2.49 32.11 -6.18
C TYR A 204 2.13 31.05 -7.22
N GLY A 205 1.25 31.39 -8.16
CA GLY A 205 0.66 30.44 -9.10
C GLY A 205 1.35 30.35 -10.46
N GLY A 206 2.29 31.25 -10.77
CA GLY A 206 3.01 31.26 -12.05
C GLY A 206 3.54 32.65 -12.38
N GLU A 207 2.61 33.58 -12.62
CA GLU A 207 2.90 35.00 -12.85
C GLU A 207 2.45 35.86 -11.67
N ASN A 208 1.41 35.41 -10.98
CA ASN A 208 0.66 36.15 -10.00
C ASN A 208 0.70 35.51 -8.62
N ARG A 209 0.53 36.37 -7.62
CA ARG A 209 0.25 35.95 -6.26
C ARG A 209 -1.24 35.75 -6.11
N PHE A 210 -1.63 34.75 -5.34
CA PHE A 210 -3.04 34.49 -5.02
C PHE A 210 -3.27 34.44 -3.52
N ARG A 211 -4.53 34.68 -3.14
CA ARG A 211 -5.02 34.54 -1.77
C ARG A 211 -6.51 34.17 -1.76
N GLY A 212 -6.93 33.33 -0.82
CA GLY A 212 -8.34 33.15 -0.48
C GLY A 212 -8.51 32.38 0.82
N ASP A 213 -9.73 32.39 1.37
CA ASP A 213 -10.05 31.64 2.59
C ASP A 213 -10.04 30.13 2.32
N VAL A 214 -9.66 29.36 3.34
CA VAL A 214 -9.64 27.90 3.32
C VAL A 214 -10.34 27.39 4.57
N PHE A 215 -11.17 26.37 4.34
CA PHE A 215 -11.73 25.53 5.36
C PHE A 215 -11.08 24.16 5.27
N LEU A 216 -10.41 23.76 6.35
CA LEU A 216 -9.88 22.41 6.54
C LEU A 216 -10.74 21.66 7.56
N ASP A 217 -11.01 20.42 7.23
CA ASP A 217 -11.51 19.40 8.16
C ASP A 217 -10.60 18.17 8.04
N GLU A 218 -10.91 17.06 8.72
CA GLU A 218 -10.06 15.86 8.73
C GLU A 218 -9.63 15.38 7.34
N GLU A 219 -10.54 15.37 6.36
CA GLU A 219 -10.28 14.97 4.96
C GLU A 219 -10.79 15.99 3.93
N GLN A 220 -11.43 17.08 4.38
CA GLN A 220 -11.99 18.08 3.47
C GLN A 220 -11.04 19.27 3.33
N PHE A 221 -10.89 19.70 2.09
CA PHE A 221 -10.22 20.95 1.76
C PHE A 221 -11.16 21.73 0.86
N LYS A 222 -11.62 22.89 1.32
CA LYS A 222 -12.49 23.78 0.55
C LYS A 222 -11.93 25.17 0.57
N THR A 223 -11.90 25.82 -0.59
CA THR A 223 -11.51 27.23 -0.68
C THR A 223 -12.73 28.11 -0.88
N GLY A 224 -12.70 29.30 -0.31
CA GLY A 224 -13.49 30.43 -0.77
C GLY A 224 -12.98 30.93 -2.14
N PRO A 225 -13.52 32.06 -2.63
CA PRO A 225 -13.01 32.69 -3.84
C PRO A 225 -11.52 33.03 -3.73
N LEU A 226 -10.72 32.56 -4.70
CA LEU A 226 -9.31 32.93 -4.80
C LEU A 226 -9.17 34.24 -5.59
N ALA A 227 -8.61 35.26 -4.95
CA ALA A 227 -8.17 36.48 -5.61
C ALA A 227 -6.74 36.32 -6.11
N SER A 228 -6.43 36.85 -7.30
CA SER A 228 -5.09 36.84 -7.89
C SER A 228 -4.72 38.22 -8.41
N THR A 229 -3.42 38.54 -8.41
CA THR A 229 -2.91 39.73 -9.11
C THR A 229 -3.10 39.59 -10.64
N LYS A 230 -2.91 40.68 -11.40
CA LYS A 230 -3.17 40.71 -12.86
C LYS A 230 -1.94 41.09 -13.67
N ARG A 231 -0.85 40.33 -13.50
CA ARG A 231 0.34 40.41 -14.35
C ARG A 231 0.19 39.45 -15.51
N SER A 232 0.64 39.87 -16.68
CA SER A 232 0.78 39.01 -17.85
C SER A 232 2.16 38.34 -17.86
N GLY A 233 2.24 37.15 -18.45
CA GLY A 233 3.49 36.46 -18.68
C GLY A 233 3.31 35.06 -19.27
N PRO A 234 4.41 34.37 -19.60
CA PRO A 234 4.40 33.09 -20.29
C PRO A 234 3.74 31.94 -19.51
N PHE A 235 3.56 32.06 -18.19
CA PHE A 235 3.06 30.97 -17.35
C PHE A 235 1.57 31.08 -16.96
N LEU A 236 0.80 31.95 -17.63
CA LEU A 236 -0.62 32.17 -17.30
C LEU A 236 -1.51 30.94 -17.49
N ASP A 237 -1.24 30.10 -18.49
CA ASP A 237 -2.04 28.90 -18.73
C ASP A 237 -1.83 27.87 -17.60
N PHE A 238 -0.58 27.69 -17.18
CA PHE A 238 -0.24 26.89 -16.00
C PHE A 238 -0.92 27.45 -14.73
N GLU A 239 -0.82 28.76 -14.50
CA GLU A 239 -1.43 29.42 -13.34
C GLU A 239 -2.95 29.21 -13.32
N THR A 240 -3.60 29.29 -14.48
CA THR A 240 -5.04 29.07 -14.60
C THR A 240 -5.42 27.66 -14.16
N ILE A 241 -4.72 26.65 -14.67
CA ILE A 241 -4.97 25.23 -14.31
C ILE A 241 -4.67 24.99 -12.82
N TYR A 242 -3.57 25.57 -12.32
CA TYR A 242 -3.17 25.44 -10.91
C TYR A 242 -4.20 26.05 -9.95
N LEU A 243 -4.64 27.29 -10.20
CA LEU A 243 -5.64 27.95 -9.36
C LEU A 243 -7.02 27.28 -9.47
N GLN A 244 -7.40 26.78 -10.65
CA GLN A 244 -8.60 25.97 -10.82
C GLN A 244 -8.51 24.66 -10.04
N SER A 245 -7.35 23.99 -10.05
CA SER A 245 -7.14 22.78 -9.25
C SER A 245 -7.31 23.06 -7.76
N ILE A 246 -6.71 24.14 -7.23
CA ILE A 246 -6.87 24.49 -5.81
C ILE A 246 -8.35 24.79 -5.52
N SER A 247 -8.99 25.59 -6.37
CA SER A 247 -10.40 26.02 -6.18
C SER A 247 -11.39 24.85 -6.24
N ASN A 248 -11.12 23.85 -7.08
CA ASN A 248 -11.97 22.68 -7.26
C ASN A 248 -11.61 21.55 -6.28
N THR A 249 -10.64 21.75 -5.39
CA THR A 249 -10.32 20.73 -4.38
C THR A 249 -11.50 20.59 -3.42
N THR A 250 -11.83 19.35 -3.09
CA THR A 250 -12.87 18.98 -2.11
C THR A 250 -12.31 18.14 -0.98
N HIS A 251 -11.27 17.35 -1.28
CA HIS A 251 -10.61 16.47 -0.35
C HIS A 251 -9.10 16.60 -0.48
N TYR A 252 -8.41 16.33 0.61
CA TYR A 252 -6.96 16.20 0.62
C TYR A 252 -6.54 14.96 1.39
N ILE A 253 -5.41 14.38 1.00
CA ILE A 253 -4.78 13.27 1.70
C ILE A 253 -3.32 13.64 1.92
N GLN A 254 -2.85 13.46 3.15
CA GLN A 254 -1.45 13.65 3.51
C GLN A 254 -0.76 12.31 3.73
N VAL A 255 0.42 12.18 3.15
CA VAL A 255 1.28 11.01 3.34
C VAL A 255 2.71 11.47 3.47
N ASP A 256 3.37 11.12 4.57
CA ASP A 256 4.73 11.55 4.88
C ASP A 256 4.87 13.09 4.73
N LYS A 257 5.57 13.53 3.68
CA LYS A 257 5.90 14.93 3.35
C LYS A 257 5.14 15.44 2.13
N ASP A 258 4.13 14.70 1.68
CA ASP A 258 3.38 14.98 0.47
C ASP A 258 1.89 15.17 0.77
N VAL A 259 1.25 16.00 -0.07
CA VAL A 259 -0.18 16.29 0.00
C VAL A 259 -0.77 16.04 -1.38
N PHE A 260 -1.92 15.37 -1.42
CA PHE A 260 -2.65 15.08 -2.65
C PHE A 260 -4.02 15.73 -2.57
N PHE A 261 -4.37 16.55 -3.56
CA PHE A 261 -5.66 17.22 -3.68
C PHE A 261 -6.54 16.50 -4.68
N TYR A 262 -7.82 16.37 -4.34
CA TYR A 262 -8.83 15.68 -5.13
C TYR A 262 -10.11 16.51 -5.29
N HIS A 263 -10.73 16.41 -6.46
CA HIS A 263 -12.14 16.75 -6.66
C HIS A 263 -12.93 15.44 -6.61
N GLU A 264 -13.77 15.28 -5.61
CA GLU A 264 -14.31 13.97 -5.22
C GLU A 264 -13.13 13.01 -5.01
N THR A 265 -13.02 11.94 -5.81
CA THR A 265 -11.89 10.99 -5.78
C THR A 265 -10.90 11.17 -6.93
N LYS A 266 -11.14 12.15 -7.81
CA LYS A 266 -10.27 12.42 -8.97
C LYS A 266 -9.06 13.24 -8.54
N PRO A 267 -7.82 12.78 -8.81
CA PRO A 267 -6.62 13.55 -8.45
C PRO A 267 -6.56 14.86 -9.24
N LEU A 268 -6.13 15.93 -8.58
CA LEU A 268 -5.94 17.24 -9.20
C LEU A 268 -4.47 17.67 -9.15
N THR A 269 -3.92 17.85 -7.94
CA THR A 269 -2.55 18.31 -7.73
C THR A 269 -1.90 17.54 -6.60
N ALA A 270 -0.61 17.24 -6.73
CA ALA A 270 0.20 16.71 -5.64
C ALA A 270 1.33 17.66 -5.29
N PHE A 271 1.59 17.84 -4.00
CA PHE A 271 2.57 18.74 -3.43
C PHE A 271 3.58 17.99 -2.59
N ARG A 272 4.77 18.57 -2.44
CA ARG A 272 5.77 18.19 -1.44
C ARG A 272 6.14 19.41 -0.60
N VAL A 273 6.23 19.24 0.70
CA VAL A 273 6.73 20.30 1.57
C VAL A 273 8.21 20.58 1.28
N GLN A 274 8.56 21.86 1.21
CA GLN A 274 9.93 22.33 1.22
C GLN A 274 10.41 22.38 2.67
N MET A 275 11.36 21.51 3.01
CA MET A 275 12.03 21.52 4.30
C MET A 275 13.17 22.55 4.24
N PHE A 276 13.18 23.51 5.16
CA PHE A 276 14.34 24.36 5.39
C PHE A 276 15.25 23.63 6.39
N GLU A 277 16.48 23.31 5.98
CA GLU A 277 17.54 22.80 6.87
C GLU A 277 18.20 23.93 7.67
#